data_AF-A0A349JZF0-F1
#
_entry.id   AF-A0A349JZF0-F1
#
_cell.length_a   1.000
_cell.length_b   1.000
_cell.length_c   1.000
_cell.angle_alpha   90.00
_cell.angle_beta   90.00
_cell.angle_gamma   90.00
#
_symmetry.space_group_name_H-M   'P 1'
#
loop_
_entity.id
_entity.type
_entity.pdbx_description
1 polymer ?
#
loop_
_entity_poly.entity_id
_entity_poly.type
_entity_poly.pdbx_seq_one_letter_code
_entity_poly.pdbx_strand_id
1 'polypeptide(L)'
;RHNEVEFLHSIHKLFYPEGQSFPKAHEWGVISTCAWGAMRAMDYLETDQDIDHTRVAVMGHSKMGKTALWTAAQDERFALAISAQSGCAGAA
;
A
#
# COMPACT_ATOMS: atom_id res chain seq x y z
N ARG A 1 0.09 -26.28 -6.46
CA ARG A 1 1.20 -25.32 -6.64
C ARG A 1 1.04 -24.24 -5.57
N HIS A 2 1.73 -24.33 -4.43
CA HIS A 2 1.58 -23.36 -3.33
C HIS A 2 2.62 -22.23 -3.34
N ASN A 3 3.54 -22.20 -4.32
CA ASN A 3 4.73 -21.33 -4.31
C ASN A 3 4.99 -20.56 -5.63
N GLU A 4 4.01 -20.42 -6.53
CA GLU A 4 4.19 -19.54 -7.69
C GLU A 4 3.78 -18.11 -7.29
N VAL A 5 4.74 -17.21 -7.21
CA VAL A 5 4.49 -15.77 -7.01
C VAL A 5 3.98 -15.21 -8.34
N GLU A 6 2.76 -14.68 -8.34
CA GLU A 6 2.11 -14.12 -9.52
C GLU A 6 1.59 -12.71 -9.26
N PHE A 7 1.76 -11.81 -10.25
CA PHE A 7 1.35 -10.40 -10.14
C PHE A 7 0.16 -10.03 -11.03
N LEU A 8 -0.25 -10.95 -11.92
CA LEU A 8 -1.27 -10.70 -12.95
C LEU A 8 -2.70 -10.62 -12.41
N HIS A 9 -2.95 -11.11 -11.19
CA HIS A 9 -4.23 -11.02 -10.48
C HIS A 9 -4.34 -9.81 -9.55
N SER A 10 -3.44 -8.85 -9.68
CA SER A 10 -3.43 -7.61 -8.90
C SER A 10 -3.39 -6.38 -9.81
N ILE A 11 -3.48 -5.19 -9.23
CA ILE A 11 -3.44 -3.94 -10.01
C ILE A 11 -2.13 -3.75 -10.78
N HIS A 12 -1.03 -4.45 -10.43
CA HIS A 12 0.24 -4.34 -11.15
C HIS A 12 0.07 -4.56 -12.66
N LYS A 13 -0.78 -5.53 -13.05
CA LYS A 13 -1.05 -5.85 -14.46
C LYS A 13 -1.53 -4.63 -15.26
N LEU A 14 -2.27 -3.72 -14.62
CA LEU A 14 -2.80 -2.52 -15.29
C LEU A 14 -1.70 -1.54 -15.72
N PHE A 15 -0.49 -1.68 -15.16
CA PHE A 15 0.64 -0.77 -15.40
C PHE A 15 1.81 -1.46 -16.11
N TYR A 16 1.62 -2.71 -16.54
CA TYR A 16 2.63 -3.45 -17.28
C TYR A 16 2.51 -3.18 -18.78
N PRO A 17 3.64 -2.98 -19.48
CA PRO A 17 3.71 -3.12 -20.93
C PRO A 17 3.20 -4.49 -21.37
N GLU A 18 2.80 -4.58 -22.64
CA GLU A 18 2.37 -5.84 -23.24
C GLU A 18 3.45 -6.93 -23.08
N GLY A 19 3.02 -8.12 -22.65
CA GLY A 19 3.90 -9.27 -22.42
C GLY A 19 4.64 -9.29 -21.08
N GLN A 20 4.57 -8.25 -20.25
CA GLN A 20 5.19 -8.25 -18.93
C GLN A 20 4.29 -8.95 -17.88
N SER A 21 4.88 -9.84 -17.07
CA SER A 21 4.18 -10.65 -16.06
C SER A 21 4.73 -10.52 -14.63
N PHE A 22 5.85 -9.82 -14.46
CA PHE A 22 6.54 -9.63 -13.18
C PHE A 22 7.13 -8.20 -13.11
N PRO A 23 7.19 -7.56 -11.92
CA PRO A 23 7.76 -6.22 -11.83
C PRO A 23 9.28 -6.26 -12.03
N LYS A 24 9.82 -5.27 -12.76
CA LYS A 24 11.27 -5.06 -12.85
C LYS A 24 11.81 -4.54 -11.51
N ALA A 25 13.13 -4.63 -11.31
CA ALA A 25 13.76 -4.24 -10.05
C ALA A 25 13.52 -2.79 -9.61
N HIS A 26 13.26 -1.88 -10.55
CA HIS A 26 12.98 -0.46 -10.28
C HIS A 26 11.48 -0.13 -10.27
N GLU A 27 10.63 -1.12 -10.53
CA GLU A 27 9.18 -0.97 -10.50
C GLU A 27 8.67 -1.31 -9.10
N TRP A 28 7.59 -0.63 -8.71
CA TRP A 28 6.86 -0.88 -7.49
C TRP A 28 6.44 -2.36 -7.32
N GLY A 29 6.48 -2.80 -6.06
CA GLY A 29 6.04 -4.13 -5.64
C GLY A 29 4.86 -4.09 -4.68
N VAL A 30 4.56 -5.23 -4.05
CA VAL A 30 3.34 -5.46 -3.25
C VAL A 30 3.13 -4.44 -2.13
N ILE A 31 4.17 -4.00 -1.41
CA ILE A 31 4.04 -3.01 -0.34
C ILE A 31 3.52 -1.68 -0.91
N SER A 32 4.14 -1.18 -1.99
CA SER A 32 3.72 0.04 -2.67
C SER A 32 2.33 -0.09 -3.29
N THR A 33 1.97 -1.26 -3.81
CA THR A 33 0.62 -1.52 -4.34
C THR A 33 -0.44 -1.46 -3.25
N CYS A 34 -0.21 -2.06 -2.08
CA CYS A 34 -1.12 -1.93 -0.95
C CYS A 34 -1.20 -0.49 -0.45
N ALA A 35 -0.07 0.22 -0.39
CA ALA A 35 -0.04 1.64 -0.02
C ALA A 35 -0.85 2.50 -0.99
N TRP A 36 -0.68 2.29 -2.30
CA TRP A 36 -1.48 2.95 -3.32
C TRP A 36 -2.98 2.70 -3.13
N GLY A 37 -3.37 1.47 -2.81
CA GLY A 37 -4.77 1.15 -2.49
C GLY A 37 -5.30 1.94 -1.29
N ALA A 38 -4.50 2.08 -0.23
CA ALA A 38 -4.86 2.92 0.92
C ALA A 38 -4.98 4.41 0.53
N MET A 39 -4.10 4.93 -0.32
CA MET A 39 -4.20 6.30 -0.83
C MET A 39 -5.47 6.52 -1.67
N ARG A 40 -5.89 5.54 -2.49
CA ARG A 40 -7.16 5.61 -3.23
C ARG A 40 -8.37 5.53 -2.29
N ALA A 41 -8.27 4.76 -1.21
CA ALA A 41 -9.30 4.78 -0.17
C ALA A 41 -9.38 6.18 0.46
N MET A 42 -8.26 6.82 0.80
CA MET A 42 -8.23 8.21 1.28
C MET A 42 -8.89 9.18 0.30
N ASP A 43 -8.62 9.07 -1.00
CA ASP A 43 -9.28 9.92 -2.01
C ASP A 43 -10.81 9.81 -1.92
N TYR A 44 -11.36 8.63 -1.63
CA TYR A 44 -12.79 8.46 -1.41
C TYR A 44 -13.23 9.07 -0.06
N LEU A 45 -12.47 8.84 1.02
CA LEU A 45 -12.79 9.38 2.34
C LEU A 45 -12.87 10.91 2.35
N GLU A 46 -12.10 11.61 1.52
CA GLU A 46 -12.21 13.07 1.35
C GLU A 46 -13.55 13.52 0.77
N THR A 47 -14.25 12.64 0.06
CA THR A 47 -15.56 12.94 -0.56
C THR A 47 -16.74 12.53 0.31
N ASP A 48 -16.52 11.70 1.31
CA ASP A 48 -17.56 11.18 2.19
C ASP A 48 -17.86 12.20 3.31
N GLN A 49 -19.07 12.77 3.29
CA GLN A 49 -19.48 13.79 4.26
C GLN A 49 -19.69 13.23 5.68
N ASP A 50 -19.81 11.91 5.83
CA ASP A 50 -19.96 11.25 7.13
C ASP A 50 -18.60 11.01 7.81
N ILE A 51 -17.48 11.31 7.14
CA ILE A 51 -16.12 11.02 7.61
C ILE A 51 -15.30 12.31 7.71
N ASP A 52 -14.72 12.56 8.88
CA ASP A 52 -13.67 13.57 9.04
C ASP A 52 -12.35 13.03 8.48
N HIS A 53 -12.13 13.25 7.18
CA HIS A 53 -10.94 12.78 6.48
C HIS A 53 -9.62 13.33 7.06
N THR A 54 -9.66 14.46 7.77
CA THR A 54 -8.48 15.05 8.42
C THR A 54 -8.02 14.27 9.66
N ARG A 55 -8.78 13.24 10.07
CA ARG A 55 -8.52 12.43 11.28
C ARG A 55 -8.43 10.93 10.99
N VAL A 56 -8.07 10.56 9.77
CA VAL A 56 -7.93 9.15 9.38
C VAL A 56 -6.54 8.63 9.74
N ALA A 57 -6.49 7.44 10.35
CA ALA A 57 -5.26 6.73 10.65
C ALA A 57 -5.05 5.54 9.69
N VAL A 58 -3.80 5.30 9.29
CA VAL A 58 -3.40 4.07 8.59
C VAL A 58 -2.67 3.15 9.57
N MET A 59 -3.06 1.87 9.62
CA MET A 59 -2.47 0.90 10.53
C MET A 59 -2.21 -0.44 9.88
N GLY A 60 -1.22 -1.16 10.37
CA GLY A 60 -0.93 -2.52 9.92
C GLY A 60 0.02 -3.27 10.83
N HIS A 61 -0.03 -4.60 10.75
CA HIS A 61 0.81 -5.52 11.51
C HIS A 61 1.74 -6.32 10.59
N SER A 62 2.97 -6.61 11.03
CA SER A 62 3.94 -7.43 10.30
C SER A 62 4.18 -6.89 8.88
N LYS A 63 3.90 -7.65 7.82
CA LYS A 63 3.98 -7.19 6.42
C LYS A 63 3.18 -5.91 6.18
N MET A 64 1.99 -5.79 6.76
CA MET A 64 1.16 -4.58 6.63
C MET A 64 1.64 -3.45 7.52
N GLY A 65 2.42 -3.73 8.57
CA GLY A 65 3.09 -2.67 9.34
C GLY A 65 4.11 -1.92 8.47
N LYS A 66 4.84 -2.65 7.61
CA LYS A 66 5.71 -2.03 6.59
C LYS A 66 4.89 -1.18 5.61
N THR A 67 3.76 -1.71 5.15
CA THR A 67 2.83 -0.96 4.29
C THR A 67 2.31 0.30 4.97
N ALA A 68 1.85 0.24 6.22
CA ALA A 68 1.33 1.41 6.93
C ALA A 68 2.39 2.52 7.07
N LEU A 69 3.63 2.13 7.41
CA LEU A 69 4.75 3.07 7.46
C LEU A 69 5.04 3.67 6.08
N TRP A 70 5.08 2.83 5.04
CA TRP A 70 5.32 3.28 3.67
C TRP A 70 4.21 4.18 3.12
N THR A 71 2.93 3.87 3.40
CA THR A 71 1.79 4.70 3.02
C THR A 71 1.92 6.09 3.62
N ALA A 72 2.19 6.19 4.92
CA ALA A 72 2.31 7.47 5.60
C ALA A 72 3.53 8.29 5.13
N ALA A 73 4.60 7.63 4.67
CA ALA A 73 5.73 8.32 4.06
C ALA A 73 5.40 8.88 2.66
N GLN A 74 4.45 8.27 1.95
CA GLN A 74 4.06 8.66 0.59
C GLN A 74 2.86 9.61 0.54
N ASP A 75 2.05 9.67 1.59
CA ASP A 75 0.80 10.42 1.65
C ASP A 75 0.55 11.00 3.05
N GLU A 76 0.85 12.29 3.21
CA GLU A 76 0.73 13.01 4.49
C GLU A 76 -0.71 13.37 4.86
N ARG A 77 -1.72 13.00 4.05
CA ARG A 77 -3.14 13.16 4.43
C ARG A 77 -3.55 12.26 5.59
N PHE A 78 -2.84 11.16 5.81
CA PHE A 78 -3.07 10.31 6.98
C PHE A 78 -2.56 10.99 8.24
N ALA A 79 -3.46 11.31 9.16
CA ALA A 79 -3.14 12.03 10.40
C ALA A 79 -2.31 11.20 11.40
N LEU A 80 -2.35 9.87 11.28
CA LEU A 80 -1.62 8.95 12.15
C LEU A 80 -1.22 7.67 11.41
N ALA A 81 0.00 7.20 11.65
CA ALA A 81 0.49 5.92 11.17
C ALA A 81 0.79 4.97 12.34
N ILE A 82 0.25 3.76 12.29
CA ILE A 82 0.49 2.71 13.29
C ILE A 82 1.14 1.50 12.61
N SER A 83 2.48 1.46 12.66
CA SER A 83 3.29 0.34 12.15
C SER A 83 3.59 -0.65 13.27
N ALA A 84 2.78 -1.70 13.42
CA ALA A 84 2.93 -2.68 14.49
C ALA A 84 3.83 -3.86 14.08
N GLN A 85 4.88 -4.12 14.86
CA GLN A 85 5.78 -5.28 14.71
C GLN A 85 6.25 -5.50 13.26
N SER A 86 6.59 -4.41 12.58
CA SER A 86 6.83 -4.46 11.13
C SER A 86 8.16 -5.10 10.75
N GLY A 87 9.18 -5.11 11.60
CA GLY A 87 10.48 -5.75 11.30
C GLY A 87 11.29 -5.02 10.21
N CYS A 88 12.27 -5.72 9.62
CA CYS A 88 13.15 -5.20 8.57
C CYS A 88 12.39 -4.61 7.36
N ALA A 89 12.84 -3.50 6.79
CA ALA A 89 12.11 -2.69 5.80
C ALA A 89 10.79 -2.08 6.32
N GLY A 90 10.61 -2.07 7.64
CA GLY A 90 9.58 -1.34 8.37
C GLY A 90 10.26 -0.44 9.41
N ALA A 91 9.95 -0.65 10.68
CA ALA A 91 10.42 0.19 11.78
C ALA A 91 11.55 -0.43 12.63
N ALA A 92 12.16 -1.54 12.18
CA ALA A 92 13.17 -2.29 12.94
C ALA A 92 14.41 -2.58 12.11
#